data_AF-A0AAE4M0I2-F1
#
_entry.id   AF-A0AAE4M0I2-F1
#
_cell.length_a   1.000
_cell.length_b   1.000
_cell.length_c   1.000
_cell.angle_alpha   90.00
_cell.angle_beta   90.00
_cell.angle_gamma   90.00
#
_symmetry.space_group_name_H-M   'P 1'
#
loop_
_entity.id
_entity.type
_entity.pdbx_description
1 polymer ?
#
loop_
_entity_poly.entity_id
_entity_poly.type
_entity_poly.pdbx_seq_one_letter_code
_entity_poly.pdbx_strand_id
1 'polypeptide(L)'
;MAVQTKSNSGDKPQKKDINWTQIGVVCFCVLIVVMCIVSFSGLSTIFNQNGNATPTGGVVEAGNLVEVEYTMYINNTPMVTSSIDVFNASSIDKLPAVTQNLGVIAGQQVDVVNGSAILINSSYEYPFRMLNQEYNQIASGVIGLGAGQSRTVQSTGDYFKTVYTKENAEEMGIDYANWTVGTMGIMNFPTEDATGNVTMAIRPALVTSKTDEEMVLQYGYDTIDMKVIQAYTTTTA
;
A
#
# COMPACT_ATOMS: atom_id res chain seq x y z
N MET A 1 20.70 30.83 -79.96
CA MET A 1 21.25 31.73 -78.91
C MET A 1 20.18 31.95 -77.85
N ALA A 2 20.62 32.22 -76.62
CA ALA A 2 19.85 32.53 -75.40
C ALA A 2 19.36 31.34 -74.55
N VAL A 3 20.17 31.13 -73.51
CA VAL A 3 19.88 30.60 -72.17
C VAL A 3 18.74 31.40 -71.51
N GLN A 4 17.93 30.79 -70.64
CA GLN A 4 17.57 31.28 -69.29
C GLN A 4 16.74 30.24 -68.50
N THR A 5 17.01 30.22 -67.20
CA THR A 5 16.71 29.23 -66.17
C THR A 5 15.64 29.71 -65.18
N LYS A 6 15.00 28.73 -64.50
CA LYS A 6 14.31 28.76 -63.18
C LYS A 6 12.94 29.46 -63.02
N SER A 7 11.94 28.72 -62.54
CA SER A 7 11.44 28.76 -61.14
C SER A 7 9.92 28.46 -60.97
N ASN A 8 9.63 27.43 -60.16
CA ASN A 8 8.48 27.19 -59.25
C ASN A 8 7.01 27.16 -59.73
N SER A 9 6.37 25.99 -59.58
CA SER A 9 5.19 25.72 -58.71
C SER A 9 4.79 24.25 -58.91
N GLY A 10 4.43 23.41 -57.95
CA GLY A 10 4.29 23.49 -56.50
C GLY A 10 3.86 22.08 -56.05
N ASP A 11 4.72 21.36 -55.36
CA ASP A 11 4.36 20.07 -54.76
C ASP A 11 3.55 20.33 -53.49
N LYS A 12 2.25 20.08 -53.56
CA LYS A 12 1.36 20.13 -52.39
C LYS A 12 1.67 18.93 -51.49
N PRO A 13 1.81 19.11 -50.16
CA PRO A 13 2.00 18.00 -49.24
C PRO A 13 0.73 17.13 -49.24
N GLN A 14 0.90 15.82 -49.44
CA GLN A 14 -0.19 14.86 -49.29
C GLN A 14 -0.76 14.98 -47.88
N LYS A 15 -2.02 15.39 -47.80
CA LYS A 15 -2.76 15.52 -46.55
C LYS A 15 -2.96 14.11 -46.02
N LYS A 16 -2.21 13.74 -44.98
CA LYS A 16 -2.33 12.44 -44.30
C LYS A 16 -3.74 12.35 -43.73
N ASP A 17 -4.56 11.47 -44.28
CA ASP A 17 -5.93 11.25 -43.80
C ASP A 17 -5.85 10.76 -42.35
N ILE A 18 -6.27 11.62 -41.43
CA ILE A 18 -6.27 11.33 -40.01
C ILE A 18 -7.36 10.29 -39.78
N ASN A 19 -6.95 9.09 -39.39
CA ASN A 19 -7.87 8.01 -39.05
C ASN A 19 -8.55 8.31 -37.71
N TRP A 20 -9.65 9.06 -37.77
CA TRP A 20 -10.43 9.52 -36.61
C TRP A 20 -10.90 8.37 -35.71
N THR A 21 -11.14 7.19 -36.28
CA THR A 21 -11.51 5.99 -35.53
C THR A 21 -10.34 5.50 -34.66
N GLN A 22 -9.11 5.56 -35.17
CA GLN A 22 -7.91 5.19 -34.40
C GLN A 22 -7.63 6.19 -33.27
N ILE A 23 -7.85 7.48 -33.50
CA ILE A 23 -7.74 8.51 -32.44
C ILE A 23 -8.82 8.30 -31.37
N GLY A 24 -10.06 7.97 -31.76
CA GLY A 24 -11.14 7.68 -30.82
C GLY A 24 -10.82 6.51 -29.90
N VAL A 25 -10.27 5.42 -30.44
CA VAL A 25 -9.86 4.24 -29.65
C VAL A 25 -8.71 4.58 -28.71
N VAL A 26 -7.69 5.33 -29.18
CA VAL A 26 -6.55 5.74 -28.35
C VAL A 26 -7.01 6.65 -27.20
N CYS A 27 -7.88 7.63 -27.46
CA CYS A 27 -8.44 8.48 -26.40
C CYS A 27 -9.26 7.68 -25.39
N PHE A 28 -10.06 6.70 -25.83
CA PHE A 28 -10.85 5.86 -24.93
C PHE A 28 -9.97 4.95 -24.06
N CYS A 29 -8.92 4.34 -24.64
CA CYS A 29 -7.94 3.56 -23.88
C CYS A 29 -7.20 4.42 -22.85
N VAL A 30 -6.77 5.63 -23.22
CA VAL A 30 -6.14 6.57 -22.28
C VAL A 30 -7.11 6.97 -21.16
N LEU A 31 -8.38 7.19 -21.47
CA LEU A 31 -9.41 7.54 -20.49
C LEU A 31 -9.68 6.40 -19.51
N ILE A 32 -9.76 5.15 -19.99
CA ILE A 32 -9.86 3.96 -19.12
C ILE A 32 -8.63 3.83 -18.22
N VAL A 33 -7.42 3.99 -18.78
CA VAL A 33 -6.19 3.94 -17.98
C VAL A 33 -6.17 5.03 -16.91
N VAL A 34 -6.59 6.25 -17.24
CA VAL A 34 -6.74 7.34 -16.27
C VAL A 34 -7.80 6.99 -15.22
N MET A 35 -8.93 6.39 -15.60
CA MET A 35 -9.97 5.95 -14.67
C MET A 35 -9.49 4.83 -13.73
N CYS A 36 -8.69 3.89 -14.23
CA CYS A 36 -8.02 2.88 -13.43
C CYS A 36 -7.03 3.52 -12.46
N ILE A 37 -6.19 4.46 -12.91
CA ILE A 37 -5.25 5.18 -12.03
C ILE A 37 -6.01 5.94 -10.93
N VAL A 38 -7.11 6.62 -11.27
CA VAL A 38 -7.95 7.33 -10.30
C VAL A 38 -8.65 6.36 -9.33
N SER A 39 -8.94 5.13 -9.75
CA SER A 39 -9.49 4.08 -8.88
C SER A 39 -8.42 3.42 -8.00
N PHE A 40 -7.17 3.37 -8.46
CA PHE A 40 -6.01 2.89 -7.70
C PHE A 40 -5.44 3.93 -6.75
N SER A 41 -5.65 5.23 -7.03
CA SER A 41 -5.52 6.29 -6.02
C SER A 41 -6.74 6.19 -5.10
N GLY A 42 -6.74 5.14 -4.28
CA GLY A 42 -7.58 5.06 -3.10
C GLY A 42 -7.17 6.15 -2.13
N LEU A 43 -7.50 7.41 -2.46
CA LEU A 43 -7.83 8.38 -1.42
C LEU A 43 -8.86 7.65 -0.57
N SER A 44 -8.46 7.29 0.64
CA SER A 44 -9.44 6.80 1.59
C SER A 44 -10.57 7.83 1.58
N THR A 45 -11.80 7.35 1.46
CA THR A 45 -13.05 8.11 1.55
C THR A 45 -13.13 8.98 2.81
N ILE A 46 -12.13 8.94 3.69
CA ILE A 46 -11.92 9.78 4.86
C ILE A 46 -11.37 11.17 4.48
N PHE A 47 -10.62 11.32 3.38
CA PHE A 47 -9.90 12.56 3.06
C PHE A 47 -10.71 13.62 2.30
N ASN A 48 -11.86 13.25 1.71
CA ASN A 48 -12.69 14.16 0.89
C ASN A 48 -14.18 14.16 1.26
N GLN A 49 -14.54 13.89 2.52
CA GLN A 49 -15.97 13.92 2.89
C GLN A 49 -16.54 15.34 2.97
N ASN A 50 -15.70 16.39 3.09
CA ASN A 50 -16.19 17.76 3.30
C ASN A 50 -15.44 18.86 2.52
N GLY A 51 -14.52 18.54 1.59
CA GLY A 51 -13.78 19.57 0.82
C GLY A 51 -12.85 20.49 1.65
N ASN A 52 -12.62 20.20 2.93
CA ASN A 52 -11.87 21.06 3.87
C ASN A 52 -10.37 20.73 4.01
N ALA A 53 -9.85 19.80 3.22
CA ALA A 53 -8.46 19.38 3.24
C ALA A 53 -7.70 20.07 2.10
N THR A 54 -6.78 20.98 2.43
CA THR A 54 -5.92 21.64 1.43
C THR A 54 -4.55 20.97 1.43
N PRO A 55 -4.01 20.55 0.27
CA PRO A 55 -2.65 20.04 0.20
C PRO A 55 -1.66 21.07 0.77
N THR A 56 -0.80 20.65 1.70
CA THR A 56 0.32 21.48 2.13
C THR A 56 1.58 21.11 1.34
N GLY A 57 2.27 22.14 0.84
CA GLY A 57 3.60 21.98 0.24
C GLY A 57 4.74 22.00 1.27
N GLY A 58 4.40 22.19 2.55
CA GLY A 58 5.36 22.20 3.66
C GLY A 58 5.70 20.81 4.18
N VAL A 59 6.50 20.78 5.25
CA VAL A 59 6.72 19.56 6.02
C VAL A 59 5.47 19.21 6.81
N VAL A 60 5.25 17.92 7.04
CA VAL A 60 4.17 17.38 7.86
C VAL A 60 4.31 17.88 9.30
N GLU A 61 3.25 18.50 9.81
CA GLU A 61 3.11 18.86 11.22
C GLU A 61 2.11 17.95 11.93
N ALA A 62 2.19 17.88 13.26
CA ALA A 62 1.22 17.13 14.05
C ALA A 62 -0.22 17.63 13.78
N GLY A 63 -1.17 16.70 13.67
CA GLY A 63 -2.56 16.98 13.31
C GLY A 63 -2.82 17.09 11.81
N ASN A 64 -1.79 17.15 10.95
CA ASN A 64 -1.98 17.07 9.51
C ASN A 64 -2.52 15.70 9.12
N LEU A 65 -3.38 15.67 8.10
CA LEU A 65 -3.76 14.45 7.42
C LEU A 65 -2.66 14.09 6.43
N VAL A 66 -2.21 12.84 6.42
CA VAL A 66 -1.08 12.41 5.59
C VAL A 66 -1.43 11.10 4.89
N GLU A 67 -1.21 11.08 3.57
CA GLU A 67 -1.22 9.86 2.78
C GLU A 67 0.20 9.29 2.73
N VAL A 68 0.34 8.03 3.10
CA VAL A 68 1.61 7.36 3.31
C VAL A 68 1.64 6.08 2.49
N GLU A 69 2.66 5.96 1.65
CA GLU A 69 3.07 4.68 1.10
C GLU A 69 3.99 3.98 2.12
N TYR A 70 3.78 2.69 2.36
CA TYR A 70 4.55 1.96 3.35
C TYR A 70 4.94 0.55 2.90
N THR A 71 6.04 0.04 3.45
CA THR A 71 6.47 -1.35 3.31
C THR A 71 6.97 -1.84 4.67
N MET A 72 6.49 -3.00 5.10
CA MET A 72 6.88 -3.59 6.38
C MET A 72 7.76 -4.82 6.14
N TYR A 73 8.82 -4.95 6.93
CA TYR A 73 9.86 -5.96 6.71
C TYR A 73 10.04 -6.89 7.91
N ILE A 74 10.36 -8.14 7.63
CA ILE A 74 10.97 -9.08 8.58
C ILE A 74 12.29 -9.55 7.96
N ASN A 75 13.39 -9.44 8.70
CA ASN A 75 14.72 -9.83 8.23
C ASN A 75 15.06 -9.23 6.84
N ASN A 76 14.80 -7.93 6.66
CA ASN A 76 14.98 -7.19 5.41
C ASN A 76 14.17 -7.73 4.21
N THR A 77 13.19 -8.60 4.44
CA THR A 77 12.30 -9.14 3.41
C THR A 77 10.95 -8.42 3.49
N PRO A 78 10.45 -7.84 2.39
CA PRO A 78 9.17 -7.13 2.39
C PRO A 78 8.03 -8.14 2.58
N MET A 79 7.24 -7.95 3.63
CA MET A 79 6.12 -8.82 3.98
C MET A 79 4.79 -8.27 3.49
N VAL A 80 4.65 -6.94 3.53
CA VAL A 80 3.47 -6.22 3.04
C VAL A 80 3.91 -4.86 2.52
N THR A 81 3.30 -4.42 1.42
CA THR A 81 3.59 -3.11 0.84
C THR A 81 2.33 -2.45 0.29
N SER A 82 2.30 -1.12 0.31
CA SER A 82 1.42 -0.33 -0.56
C SER A 82 2.16 0.30 -1.73
N SER A 83 3.49 0.12 -1.81
CA SER A 83 4.34 0.72 -2.84
C SER A 83 4.27 -0.06 -4.14
N ILE A 84 3.89 0.63 -5.22
CA ILE A 84 3.90 0.05 -6.56
C ILE A 84 5.32 -0.28 -7.02
N ASP A 85 6.32 0.50 -6.60
CA ASP A 85 7.72 0.28 -6.95
C ASP A 85 8.24 -0.99 -6.28
N VAL A 86 7.94 -1.19 -4.99
CA VAL A 86 8.30 -2.42 -4.27
C VAL A 86 7.54 -3.61 -4.83
N PHE A 87 6.26 -3.47 -5.16
CA PHE A 87 5.48 -4.53 -5.81
C PHE A 87 6.10 -4.96 -7.14
N ASN A 88 6.45 -4.02 -8.01
CA ASN A 88 7.04 -4.32 -9.32
C ASN A 88 8.46 -4.86 -9.23
N ALA A 89 9.23 -4.42 -8.22
CA ALA A 89 10.59 -4.93 -7.98
C ALA A 89 10.58 -6.31 -7.31
N SER A 90 9.51 -6.64 -6.57
CA SER A 90 9.32 -7.93 -5.96
C SER A 90 8.85 -8.93 -7.03
N SER A 91 9.43 -10.14 -7.02
CA SER A 91 8.78 -11.24 -7.73
C SER A 91 7.44 -11.53 -7.05
N ILE A 92 6.36 -11.76 -7.80
CA ILE A 92 5.01 -12.00 -7.25
C ILE A 92 5.03 -13.09 -6.17
N ASP A 93 5.88 -14.11 -6.32
CA ASP A 93 6.04 -15.22 -5.36
C ASP A 93 6.71 -14.84 -4.02
N LYS A 94 7.25 -13.62 -3.90
CA LYS A 94 8.04 -13.17 -2.75
C LYS A 94 7.35 -12.13 -1.87
N LEU A 95 6.18 -11.65 -2.28
CA LEU A 95 5.47 -10.61 -1.57
C LEU A 95 4.13 -11.15 -1.04
N PRO A 96 4.01 -11.40 0.26
CA PRO A 96 2.80 -12.02 0.82
C PRO A 96 1.54 -11.17 0.67
N ALA A 97 1.64 -9.83 0.77
CA ALA A 97 0.48 -8.96 0.70
C ALA A 97 0.77 -7.60 0.04
N VAL A 98 -0.24 -7.08 -0.66
CA VAL A 98 -0.26 -5.72 -1.20
C VAL A 98 -1.51 -5.02 -0.67
N THR A 99 -1.37 -3.79 -0.18
CA THR A 99 -2.48 -2.97 0.33
C THR A 99 -2.56 -1.64 -0.41
N GLN A 100 -3.61 -0.86 -0.12
CA GLN A 100 -3.65 0.54 -0.56
C GLN A 100 -2.76 1.41 0.35
N ASN A 101 -2.51 2.65 -0.06
CA ASN A 101 -1.82 3.64 0.77
C ASN A 101 -2.56 3.85 2.09
N LEU A 102 -1.78 4.12 3.14
CA LEU A 102 -2.33 4.37 4.46
C LEU A 102 -2.66 5.84 4.62
N GLY A 103 -3.85 6.12 5.13
CA GLY A 103 -4.17 7.44 5.64
C GLY A 103 -3.94 7.55 7.14
N VAL A 104 -3.17 8.56 7.56
CA VAL A 104 -2.89 8.82 8.98
C VAL A 104 -3.16 10.28 9.36
N ILE A 105 -3.45 10.51 10.64
CA ILE A 105 -3.31 11.84 11.24
C ILE A 105 -1.95 11.88 11.92
N ALA A 106 -1.08 12.79 11.47
CA ALA A 106 0.28 12.91 11.98
C ALA A 106 0.29 13.13 13.50
N GLY A 107 1.01 12.29 14.22
CA GLY A 107 1.12 12.29 15.69
C GLY A 107 -0.08 11.71 16.44
N GLN A 108 -1.18 11.34 15.77
CA GLN A 108 -2.29 10.69 16.44
C GLN A 108 -1.86 9.32 16.97
N GLN A 109 -2.18 9.07 18.24
CA GLN A 109 -2.04 7.76 18.86
C GLN A 109 -3.41 7.10 18.94
N VAL A 110 -3.46 5.83 18.56
CA VAL A 110 -4.60 4.96 18.79
C VAL A 110 -4.26 4.07 19.98
N ASP A 111 -5.26 3.78 20.82
CA ASP A 111 -5.04 3.06 22.07
C ASP A 111 -4.40 1.68 21.82
N VAL A 112 -3.42 1.35 22.64
CA VAL A 112 -2.59 0.15 22.48
C VAL A 112 -3.02 -0.87 23.52
N VAL A 113 -4.08 -1.60 23.20
CA VAL A 113 -4.39 -2.86 23.89
C VAL A 113 -3.67 -3.99 23.17
N ASN A 114 -3.11 -4.96 23.90
CA ASN A 114 -2.37 -6.06 23.28
C ASN A 114 -3.19 -6.75 22.19
N GLY A 115 -2.63 -6.79 20.98
CA GLY A 115 -3.28 -7.36 19.81
C GLY A 115 -4.33 -6.47 19.15
N SER A 116 -4.57 -5.22 19.59
CA SER A 116 -5.44 -4.28 18.89
C SER A 116 -4.88 -3.90 17.51
N ALA A 117 -5.78 -3.74 16.54
CA ALA A 117 -5.42 -3.53 15.14
C ALA A 117 -6.44 -2.67 14.41
N ILE A 118 -5.99 -2.02 13.34
CA ILE A 118 -6.80 -1.34 12.33
C ILE A 118 -6.86 -2.23 11.09
N LEU A 119 -8.05 -2.31 10.50
CA LEU A 119 -8.27 -2.99 9.22
C LEU A 119 -8.00 -2.04 8.07
N ILE A 120 -7.00 -2.37 7.25
CA ILE A 120 -6.69 -1.68 6.01
C ILE A 120 -7.39 -2.41 4.88
N ASN A 121 -8.01 -1.65 3.97
CA ASN A 121 -8.90 -2.15 2.92
C ASN A 121 -10.10 -2.92 3.50
N SER A 122 -10.76 -2.37 4.53
CA SER A 122 -11.92 -3.01 5.22
C SER A 122 -13.11 -3.35 4.31
N SER A 123 -13.16 -2.82 3.09
CA SER A 123 -14.16 -3.17 2.08
C SER A 123 -13.82 -4.43 1.26
N TYR A 124 -12.63 -5.01 1.43
CA TYR A 124 -12.24 -6.26 0.79
C TYR A 124 -12.58 -7.46 1.66
N GLU A 125 -12.69 -8.63 1.02
CA GLU A 125 -13.01 -9.91 1.69
C GLU A 125 -11.98 -10.28 2.75
N TYR A 126 -10.72 -9.92 2.53
CA TYR A 126 -9.60 -10.18 3.43
C TYR A 126 -8.82 -8.89 3.70
N PRO A 127 -9.29 -8.04 4.63
CA PRO A 127 -8.59 -6.82 4.97
C PRO A 127 -7.25 -7.13 5.67
N PHE A 128 -6.27 -6.26 5.46
CA PHE A 128 -5.00 -6.37 6.16
C PHE A 128 -5.13 -5.87 7.60
N ARG A 129 -4.68 -6.69 8.56
CA ARG A 129 -4.71 -6.37 9.98
C ARG A 129 -3.41 -5.67 10.41
N MET A 130 -3.39 -4.35 10.40
CA MET A 130 -2.26 -3.53 10.88
C MET A 130 -2.35 -3.33 12.40
N LEU A 131 -1.31 -3.63 13.17
CA LEU A 131 -1.37 -3.45 14.62
C LEU A 131 -1.35 -1.97 15.00
N ASN A 132 -2.01 -1.61 16.10
CA ASN A 132 -2.10 -0.22 16.54
C ASN A 132 -0.71 0.37 16.83
N GLN A 133 0.22 -0.43 17.36
CA GLN A 133 1.61 -0.02 17.54
C GLN A 133 2.25 0.39 16.20
N GLU A 134 2.01 -0.36 15.13
CA GLU A 134 2.59 -0.13 13.80
C GLU A 134 2.01 1.13 13.17
N TYR A 135 0.69 1.29 13.28
CA TYR A 135 0.02 2.52 12.90
C TYR A 135 0.61 3.74 13.63
N ASN A 136 0.78 3.63 14.95
CA ASN A 136 1.33 4.70 15.78
C ASN A 136 2.78 5.06 15.40
N GLN A 137 3.60 4.08 15.00
CA GLN A 137 4.95 4.31 14.49
C GLN A 137 4.91 5.09 13.17
N ILE A 138 3.99 4.77 12.26
CA ILE A 138 3.82 5.52 11.00
C ILE A 138 3.31 6.93 11.29
N ALA A 139 2.24 7.07 12.09
CA ALA A 139 1.63 8.35 12.44
C ALA A 139 2.63 9.32 13.10
N SER A 140 3.53 8.82 13.95
CA SER A 140 4.59 9.63 14.56
C SER A 140 5.75 9.86 13.58
N GLY A 141 6.08 8.84 12.80
CA GLY A 141 7.20 8.84 11.86
C GLY A 141 7.06 9.84 10.73
N VAL A 142 5.85 10.25 10.36
CA VAL A 142 5.63 11.19 9.23
C VAL A 142 6.01 12.63 9.57
N ILE A 143 6.04 13.00 10.85
CA ILE A 143 6.28 14.38 11.27
C ILE A 143 7.66 14.86 10.80
N GLY A 144 7.68 16.05 10.21
CA GLY A 144 8.86 16.69 9.66
C GLY A 144 9.26 16.21 8.26
N LEU A 145 8.51 15.28 7.65
CA LEU A 145 8.72 14.87 6.25
C LEU A 145 7.90 15.73 5.30
N GLY A 146 8.46 16.08 4.15
CA GLY A 146 7.73 16.64 3.00
C GLY A 146 7.26 15.56 2.02
N ALA A 147 6.42 15.95 1.05
CA ALA A 147 5.99 15.06 -0.01
C ALA A 147 7.18 14.45 -0.79
N GLY A 148 7.10 13.15 -1.06
CA GLY A 148 8.14 12.34 -1.69
C GLY A 148 9.28 11.93 -0.76
N GLN A 149 9.37 12.45 0.47
CA GLN A 149 10.40 12.07 1.43
C GLN A 149 10.05 10.77 2.14
N SER A 150 11.07 9.99 2.46
CA SER A 150 10.95 8.70 3.12
C SER A 150 11.68 8.67 4.46
N ARG A 151 11.23 7.79 5.34
CA ARG A 151 11.87 7.47 6.61
C ARG A 151 11.64 5.99 6.92
N THR A 152 12.61 5.38 7.58
CA THR A 152 12.44 4.05 8.16
C THR A 152 12.21 4.22 9.66
N VAL A 153 11.18 3.54 10.19
CA VAL A 153 10.91 3.48 11.64
C VAL A 153 11.03 2.04 12.12
N GLN A 154 11.39 1.88 13.40
CA GLN A 154 11.31 0.58 14.06
C GLN A 154 9.85 0.20 14.25
N SER A 155 9.56 -1.09 14.21
CA SER A 155 8.22 -1.63 14.41
C SER A 155 8.21 -2.59 15.59
N THR A 156 7.27 -3.52 15.62
CA THR A 156 6.99 -4.41 16.76
C THR A 156 8.01 -5.54 16.93
N GLY A 157 8.74 -5.88 15.86
CA GLY A 157 9.79 -6.90 15.83
C GLY A 157 9.35 -8.23 16.43
N ASP A 158 10.22 -8.80 17.26
CA ASP A 158 10.01 -10.07 17.95
C ASP A 158 8.87 -10.04 19.00
N TYR A 159 8.28 -8.87 19.31
CA TYR A 159 7.18 -8.79 20.28
C TYR A 159 5.98 -9.66 19.87
N PHE A 160 5.74 -9.80 18.57
CA PHE A 160 4.71 -10.67 18.00
C PHE A 160 5.32 -11.89 17.31
N LYS A 161 6.18 -12.58 18.07
CA LYS A 161 6.69 -13.90 17.75
C LYS A 161 6.04 -14.91 18.70
N THR A 162 5.27 -15.84 18.16
CA THR A 162 4.43 -16.74 18.95
C THR A 162 4.62 -18.18 18.53
N VAL A 163 4.61 -19.08 19.52
CA VAL A 163 4.61 -20.53 19.31
C VAL A 163 3.18 -20.99 19.08
N TYR A 164 2.96 -21.73 18.00
CA TYR A 164 1.70 -22.39 17.70
C TYR A 164 1.92 -23.89 17.67
N THR A 165 1.05 -24.63 18.35
CA THR A 165 0.94 -26.07 18.13
C THR A 165 0.47 -26.33 16.70
N LYS A 166 0.72 -27.53 16.19
CA LYS A 166 0.21 -27.95 14.88
C LYS A 166 -1.30 -27.72 14.74
N GLU A 167 -2.08 -28.12 15.74
CA GLU A 167 -3.54 -27.95 15.77
C GLU A 167 -3.93 -26.47 15.65
N ASN A 168 -3.39 -25.60 16.50
CA ASN A 168 -3.70 -24.16 16.47
C ASN A 168 -3.26 -23.49 15.16
N ALA A 169 -2.13 -23.92 14.58
CA ALA A 169 -1.68 -23.39 13.31
C ALA A 169 -2.65 -23.75 12.17
N GLU A 170 -3.05 -25.02 12.09
CA GLU A 170 -4.01 -25.50 11.09
C GLU A 170 -5.37 -24.78 11.22
N GLU A 171 -5.84 -24.50 12.45
CA GLU A 171 -7.05 -23.69 12.70
C GLU A 171 -6.94 -22.25 12.17
N MET A 172 -5.73 -21.68 12.15
CA MET A 172 -5.47 -20.34 11.59
C MET A 172 -5.33 -20.33 10.05
N GLY A 173 -5.55 -21.49 9.40
CA GLY A 173 -5.40 -21.67 7.97
C GLY A 173 -3.95 -21.83 7.50
N ILE A 174 -3.05 -22.20 8.41
CA ILE A 174 -1.64 -22.43 8.09
C ILE A 174 -1.45 -23.87 7.60
N ASP A 175 -0.78 -24.01 6.46
CA ASP A 175 -0.38 -25.31 5.94
C ASP A 175 0.85 -25.82 6.71
N TYR A 176 0.59 -26.41 7.89
CA TYR A 176 1.66 -26.90 8.74
C TYR A 176 2.51 -27.97 8.04
N ALA A 177 1.97 -28.76 7.11
CA ALA A 177 2.75 -29.79 6.43
C ALA A 177 3.82 -29.17 5.51
N ASN A 178 3.47 -28.10 4.79
CA ASN A 178 4.33 -27.52 3.76
C ASN A 178 5.13 -26.28 4.23
N TRP A 179 4.70 -25.60 5.29
CA TRP A 179 5.43 -24.44 5.81
C TRP A 179 6.68 -24.86 6.56
N THR A 180 7.85 -24.56 6.01
CA THR A 180 9.18 -24.75 6.61
C THR A 180 9.77 -23.44 7.15
N VAL A 181 10.86 -23.50 7.91
CA VAL A 181 11.61 -22.30 8.31
C VAL A 181 11.97 -21.45 7.08
N GLY A 182 11.73 -20.15 7.17
CA GLY A 182 11.88 -19.20 6.06
C GLY A 182 10.64 -19.05 5.17
N THR A 183 9.60 -19.87 5.36
CA THR A 183 8.33 -19.71 4.63
C THR A 183 7.66 -18.42 5.07
N MET A 184 7.31 -17.60 4.09
CA MET A 184 6.41 -16.47 4.29
C MET A 184 5.01 -16.91 3.92
N GLY A 185 4.04 -16.64 4.79
CA GLY A 185 2.67 -17.06 4.57
C GLY A 185 1.66 -16.13 5.22
N ILE A 186 0.39 -16.34 4.92
CA ILE A 186 -0.71 -15.54 5.43
C ILE A 186 -1.34 -16.25 6.62
N MET A 187 -1.45 -15.55 7.75
CA MET A 187 -2.25 -15.97 8.88
C MET A 187 -3.60 -15.27 8.85
N ASN A 188 -4.65 -16.01 9.24
CA ASN A 188 -5.99 -15.46 9.35
C ASN A 188 -6.32 -15.10 10.81
N PHE A 189 -6.97 -13.97 10.98
CA PHE A 189 -7.43 -13.47 12.26
C PHE A 189 -8.93 -13.18 12.19
N PRO A 190 -9.75 -13.77 13.07
CA PRO A 190 -11.15 -13.43 13.14
C PRO A 190 -11.29 -11.95 13.55
N THR A 191 -12.17 -11.24 12.86
CA THR A 191 -12.52 -9.85 13.15
C THR A 191 -14.02 -9.66 12.92
N GLU A 192 -14.63 -8.65 13.53
CA GLU A 192 -16.04 -8.33 13.32
C GLU A 192 -16.15 -7.16 12.34
N ASP A 193 -16.99 -7.31 11.32
CA ASP A 193 -17.31 -6.21 10.42
C ASP A 193 -18.26 -5.19 11.07
N ALA A 194 -18.55 -4.09 10.37
CA ALA A 194 -19.42 -3.03 10.87
C ALA A 194 -20.87 -3.48 11.14
N THR A 195 -21.25 -4.68 10.69
CA THR A 195 -22.58 -5.28 10.88
C THR A 195 -22.59 -6.39 11.94
N GLY A 196 -21.44 -6.66 12.58
CA GLY A 196 -21.29 -7.68 13.62
C GLY A 196 -21.10 -9.10 13.08
N ASN A 197 -20.84 -9.27 11.78
CA ASN A 197 -20.49 -10.58 11.23
C ASN A 197 -19.00 -10.84 11.44
N VAL A 198 -18.67 -12.07 11.83
CA VAL A 198 -17.28 -12.51 11.89
C VAL A 198 -16.74 -12.67 10.46
N THR A 199 -15.72 -11.90 10.14
CA THR A 199 -14.94 -11.95 8.91
C THR A 199 -13.49 -12.30 9.24
N MET A 200 -12.64 -12.51 8.23
CA MET A 200 -11.25 -12.88 8.41
C MET A 200 -10.34 -11.76 7.89
N ALA A 201 -9.53 -11.20 8.79
CA ALA A 201 -8.45 -10.31 8.41
C ALA A 201 -7.15 -11.10 8.23
N ILE A 202 -6.33 -10.66 7.29
CA ILE A 202 -5.07 -11.34 6.97
C ILE A 202 -3.87 -10.61 7.55
N ARG A 203 -2.85 -11.37 7.88
CA ARG A 203 -1.54 -10.83 8.25
C ARG A 203 -0.41 -11.75 7.80
N PRO A 204 0.53 -11.26 6.99
CA PRO A 204 1.74 -11.99 6.67
C PRO A 204 2.58 -12.33 7.90
N ALA A 205 3.13 -13.53 7.91
CA ALA A 205 4.03 -14.03 8.93
C ALA A 205 5.21 -14.79 8.31
N LEU A 206 6.30 -14.87 9.06
CA LEU A 206 7.48 -15.66 8.73
C LEU A 206 7.62 -16.83 9.70
N VAL A 207 7.85 -18.03 9.17
CA VAL A 207 8.23 -19.18 9.98
C VAL A 207 9.69 -19.03 10.42
N THR A 208 9.90 -18.86 11.72
CA THR A 208 11.24 -18.65 12.29
C THR A 208 11.82 -19.91 12.93
N SER A 209 10.98 -20.85 13.34
CA SER A 209 11.36 -22.17 13.83
C SER A 209 10.21 -23.17 13.61
N LYS A 210 10.54 -24.45 13.51
CA LYS A 210 9.57 -25.54 13.31
C LYS A 210 10.11 -26.86 13.89
N THR A 211 9.23 -27.60 14.55
CA THR A 211 9.40 -28.99 14.96
C THR A 211 8.23 -29.83 14.41
N ASP A 212 8.15 -31.10 14.78
CA ASP A 212 7.02 -31.95 14.39
C ASP A 212 5.70 -31.55 15.09
N GLU A 213 5.78 -30.84 16.22
CA GLU A 213 4.64 -30.50 17.08
C GLU A 213 4.32 -29.00 17.13
N GLU A 214 5.34 -28.14 16.96
CA GLU A 214 5.21 -26.70 17.11
C GLU A 214 5.91 -25.90 16.00
N MET A 215 5.35 -24.73 15.70
CA MET A 215 5.93 -23.75 14.79
C MET A 215 5.98 -22.38 15.45
N VAL A 216 7.08 -21.67 15.24
CA VAL A 216 7.24 -20.29 15.71
C VAL A 216 7.03 -19.34 14.55
N LEU A 217 5.96 -18.55 14.65
CA LEU A 217 5.58 -17.56 13.65
C LEU A 217 5.90 -16.17 14.17
N GLN A 218 6.65 -15.41 13.38
CA GLN A 218 6.81 -13.98 13.59
C GLN A 218 5.85 -13.26 12.66
N TYR A 219 4.92 -12.52 13.24
CA TYR A 219 3.99 -11.66 12.52
C TYR A 219 4.11 -10.20 12.99
N GLY A 220 5.07 -9.87 13.85
CA GLY A 220 5.56 -8.51 14.07
C GLY A 220 6.65 -8.15 13.07
N TYR A 221 6.62 -6.94 12.55
CA TYR A 221 7.61 -6.46 11.57
C TYR A 221 8.79 -5.78 12.29
N ASP A 222 10.01 -5.96 11.79
CA ASP A 222 11.20 -5.33 12.39
C ASP A 222 11.24 -3.84 12.08
N THR A 223 10.94 -3.48 10.83
CA THR A 223 10.99 -2.10 10.35
C THR A 223 9.82 -1.79 9.42
N ILE A 224 9.49 -0.50 9.33
CA ILE A 224 8.53 0.05 8.38
C ILE A 224 9.23 1.14 7.60
N ASP A 225 9.40 0.95 6.30
CA ASP A 225 9.75 2.03 5.39
C ASP A 225 8.47 2.77 5.01
N MET A 226 8.50 4.09 5.13
CA MET A 226 7.36 4.94 4.84
C MET A 226 7.78 6.11 3.97
N LYS A 227 6.90 6.51 3.05
CA LYS A 227 7.08 7.64 2.15
C LYS A 227 5.81 8.50 2.19
N VAL A 228 5.99 9.79 2.47
CA VAL A 228 4.86 10.73 2.40
C VAL A 228 4.52 10.94 0.93
N ILE A 229 3.29 10.60 0.55
CA ILE A 229 2.78 10.89 -0.80
C ILE A 229 2.29 12.33 -0.84
N GLN A 230 1.42 12.68 0.10
CA GLN A 230 0.86 14.03 0.23
C GLN A 230 0.44 14.29 1.68
N ALA A 231 0.58 15.54 2.12
CA ALA A 231 0.05 16.02 3.39
C ALA A 231 -1.04 17.07 3.14
N TYR A 232 -2.00 17.15 4.06
CA TYR A 232 -3.13 18.06 4.00
C TYR A 232 -3.34 18.74 5.35
N THR A 233 -3.64 20.02 5.32
CA THR A 233 -4.11 20.76 6.50
C THR A 233 -5.62 20.64 6.61
N THR A 234 -6.12 20.30 7.79
CA THR A 234 -7.54 20.40 8.12
C THR A 234 -7.84 21.85 8.50
N THR A 235 -8.66 22.53 7.70
CA THR A 235 -9.16 23.84 8.08
C THR A 235 -10.30 23.62 9.07
N THR A 236 -10.08 23.86 10.36
CA THR A 236 -11.18 24.04 11.31
C THR A 236 -11.92 25.32 10.92
N ALA A 237 -13.15 25.17 10.44
CA ALA A 237 -14.11 26.27 10.37
C ALA A 237 -14.62 26.61 11.78
#